data_AF-A0A925E8J7-F1
#
_entry.id   AF-A0A925E8J7-F1
#
_cell.length_a   1.000
_cell.length_b   1.000
_cell.length_c   1.000
_cell.angle_alpha   90.00
_cell.angle_beta   90.00
_cell.angle_gamma   90.00
#
_symmetry.space_group_name_H-M   'P 1'
#
loop_
_entity.id
_entity.type
_entity.pdbx_description
1 polymer ?
#
loop_
_entity_poly.entity_id
_entity_poly.type
_entity_poly.pdbx_seq_one_letter_code
_entity_poly.pdbx_strand_id
1 'polypeptide(L)'
;MKKIISLSVCALLSVSLLAQETKKRKDIPDMSNRANDHFLVQFGYMGWSGIPDTINKAGFSKSFNVYFMFDFPFKTNPKLSMAFGPGIASDHMTFSKTHVGIKDNTPMIYFTNMSDTNNFKKTKLATVYLEAPIEFRYSADPLTGKGLKFAIG
;
A
#
# COMPACT_ATOMS: atom_id res chain seq x y z
N MET A 1 -35.80 47.32 -5.49
CA MET A 1 -34.97 46.28 -4.84
C MET A 1 -34.74 45.04 -5.72
N LYS A 2 -35.79 44.38 -6.25
CA LYS A 2 -35.64 43.17 -7.09
C LYS A 2 -34.75 43.35 -8.34
N LYS A 3 -34.81 44.51 -9.00
CA LYS A 3 -33.99 44.82 -10.20
C LYS A 3 -32.49 44.98 -9.90
N ILE A 4 -32.15 45.50 -8.71
CA ILE A 4 -30.75 45.69 -8.27
C ILE A 4 -30.13 44.33 -7.91
N ILE A 5 -30.91 43.47 -7.25
CA ILE A 5 -30.51 42.10 -6.91
C ILE A 5 -30.26 41.29 -8.20
N SER A 6 -31.13 41.41 -9.20
CA SER A 6 -30.94 40.74 -10.49
C SER A 6 -29.67 41.19 -11.22
N LEU A 7 -29.30 42.47 -11.12
CA LEU A 7 -28.12 43.02 -11.76
C LEU A 7 -26.82 42.54 -11.08
N SER A 8 -26.81 42.47 -9.74
CA SER A 8 -25.67 41.91 -8.99
C SER A 8 -25.46 40.42 -9.26
N VAL A 9 -26.52 39.64 -9.42
CA VAL A 9 -26.42 38.21 -9.77
C VAL A 9 -25.86 38.02 -11.18
N CYS A 10 -26.28 38.84 -12.16
CA CYS A 10 -25.70 38.81 -13.50
C CYS A 10 -24.21 39.22 -13.52
N ALA A 11 -23.84 40.23 -12.73
CA ALA A 11 -22.44 40.67 -12.63
C ALA A 11 -21.53 39.56 -12.04
N LEU A 12 -22.01 38.81 -11.05
CA LEU A 12 -21.29 37.67 -10.47
C LEU A 12 -21.12 36.49 -11.45
N LEU A 13 -22.11 36.22 -12.29
CA LEU A 13 -22.04 35.17 -13.33
C LEU A 13 -21.12 35.55 -14.51
N SER A 14 -20.84 36.83 -14.70
CA SER A 14 -19.98 37.33 -15.78
C SER A 14 -18.49 36.99 -15.52
N VAL A 15 -18.09 36.90 -14.25
CA VAL A 15 -16.69 36.63 -13.86
C VAL A 15 -16.28 35.18 -14.15
N SER A 16 -17.24 34.24 -14.19
CA SER A 16 -17.00 32.84 -14.57
C SER A 16 -16.67 32.62 -16.05
N LEU A 17 -17.01 33.57 -16.94
CA LEU A 17 -16.74 33.44 -18.38
C LEU A 17 -15.29 33.79 -18.75
N LEU A 18 -14.60 34.59 -17.93
CA LEU A 18 -13.19 34.96 -18.15
C LEU A 18 -12.20 33.85 -17.73
N ALA A 19 -12.69 32.73 -17.16
CA ALA A 19 -11.86 31.61 -16.71
C ALA A 19 -11.62 30.52 -17.78
N GLN A 20 -12.24 30.64 -18.96
CA GLN A 20 -11.99 29.73 -20.07
C GLN A 20 -10.75 30.17 -20.87
N GLU A 21 -9.58 29.97 -20.29
CA GLU A 21 -8.40 29.79 -21.13
C GLU A 21 -8.59 28.49 -21.92
N THR A 22 -8.52 28.59 -23.25
CA THR A 22 -8.40 27.42 -24.13
C THR A 22 -7.12 26.70 -23.73
N LYS A 23 -7.24 25.69 -22.84
CA LYS A 23 -6.11 24.81 -22.50
C LYS A 23 -5.61 24.24 -23.82
N LYS A 24 -4.44 24.71 -24.29
CA LYS A 24 -3.68 24.00 -25.32
C LYS A 24 -3.68 22.54 -24.90
N ARG A 25 -4.09 21.65 -25.80
CA ARG A 25 -4.05 20.20 -25.56
C ARG A 25 -2.65 19.91 -25.06
N LYS A 26 -2.54 19.52 -23.79
CA LYS A 26 -1.24 19.33 -23.17
C LYS A 26 -0.60 18.17 -23.91
N ASP A 27 0.47 18.43 -24.66
CA ASP A 27 1.19 17.36 -25.35
C ASP A 27 1.64 16.37 -24.29
N ILE A 28 1.05 15.17 -24.35
CA ILE A 28 1.41 14.08 -23.46
C ILE A 28 2.75 13.57 -23.98
N PRO A 29 3.84 13.68 -23.21
CA PRO A 29 5.12 13.16 -23.64
C PRO A 29 5.00 11.66 -23.91
N ASP A 30 5.69 11.17 -24.94
CA ASP A 30 5.80 9.74 -25.18
C ASP A 30 6.65 9.10 -24.06
N MET A 31 6.04 8.18 -23.33
CA MET A 31 6.60 7.54 -22.15
C MET A 31 6.92 6.07 -22.41
N SER A 32 6.80 5.61 -23.67
CA SER A 32 7.01 4.22 -24.08
C SER A 32 8.46 3.76 -23.85
N ASN A 33 9.41 4.69 -23.85
CA ASN A 33 10.84 4.40 -23.65
C ASN A 33 11.27 4.46 -22.17
N ARG A 34 10.31 4.51 -21.25
CA ARG A 34 10.55 4.74 -19.83
C ARG A 34 10.52 3.42 -19.04
N ALA A 35 11.68 2.88 -18.67
CA ALA A 35 11.76 1.69 -17.82
C ALA A 35 11.32 1.99 -16.37
N ASN A 36 10.04 1.75 -16.03
CA ASN A 36 9.51 1.92 -14.66
C ASN A 36 9.03 0.64 -13.99
N ASP A 37 9.02 -0.46 -14.73
CA ASP A 37 8.84 -1.79 -14.15
C ASP A 37 10.05 -2.08 -13.26
N HIS A 38 9.81 -2.54 -12.05
CA HIS A 38 10.89 -2.78 -11.11
C HIS A 38 10.63 -3.93 -10.16
N PHE A 39 11.73 -4.45 -9.64
CA PHE A 39 11.74 -5.43 -8.57
C PHE A 39 11.74 -4.72 -7.22
N LEU A 40 10.77 -5.05 -6.38
CA LEU A 40 10.58 -4.41 -5.10
C LEU A 40 10.86 -5.45 -4.00
N VAL A 41 11.79 -5.12 -3.10
CA VAL A 41 12.14 -5.94 -1.94
C VAL A 41 11.83 -5.15 -0.69
N GLN A 42 10.96 -5.69 0.17
CA GLN A 42 10.57 -5.06 1.43
C GLN A 42 11.09 -5.86 2.61
N PHE A 43 11.59 -5.14 3.60
CA PHE A 43 11.90 -5.66 4.92
C PHE A 43 11.09 -4.86 5.93
N GLY A 44 10.30 -5.55 6.74
CA GLY A 44 9.40 -4.95 7.69
C GLY A 44 9.54 -5.53 9.08
N TYR A 45 9.04 -4.77 10.05
CA TYR A 45 8.64 -5.30 11.34
C TYR A 45 7.13 -5.50 11.32
N MET A 46 6.65 -6.62 11.83
CA MET A 46 5.22 -6.84 12.01
C MET A 46 4.86 -6.91 13.48
N GLY A 47 3.64 -6.49 13.79
CA GLY A 47 3.04 -6.73 15.09
C GLY A 47 1.55 -6.94 14.94
N TRP A 48 1.02 -7.94 15.63
CA TRP A 48 -0.43 -8.06 15.79
C TRP A 48 -0.93 -7.07 16.85
N SER A 49 -1.90 -6.24 16.47
CA SER A 49 -2.62 -5.38 17.41
C SER A 49 -3.76 -6.17 18.07
N GLY A 50 -4.13 -5.82 19.30
CA GLY A 50 -5.27 -6.44 20.01
C GLY A 50 -5.09 -7.93 20.32
N ILE A 51 -3.86 -8.40 20.55
CA ILE A 51 -3.63 -9.79 20.95
C ILE A 51 -4.28 -10.08 22.32
N PRO A 52 -4.99 -11.21 22.49
CA PRO A 52 -5.49 -11.64 23.78
C PRO A 52 -4.35 -12.02 24.74
N ASP A 53 -4.60 -11.97 26.05
CA ASP A 53 -3.63 -12.32 27.10
C ASP A 53 -3.15 -13.78 27.06
N THR A 54 -3.84 -14.63 26.28
CA THR A 54 -3.41 -16.01 26.02
C THR A 54 -2.22 -16.11 25.06
N ILE A 55 -1.86 -15.04 24.34
CA ILE A 55 -0.78 -15.03 23.35
C ILE A 55 0.40 -14.19 23.85
N ASN A 56 1.48 -14.86 24.22
CA ASN A 56 2.72 -14.19 24.64
C ASN A 56 3.65 -13.99 23.44
N LYS A 57 3.57 -12.80 22.82
CA LYS A 57 4.55 -12.37 21.81
C LYS A 57 5.91 -12.17 22.46
N ALA A 58 6.97 -12.59 21.77
CA ALA A 58 8.33 -12.35 22.24
C ALA A 58 9.31 -12.18 21.09
N GLY A 59 10.31 -11.32 21.28
CA GLY A 59 11.35 -11.08 20.29
C GLY A 59 10.89 -10.16 19.16
N PHE A 60 11.65 -10.20 18.05
CA PHE A 60 11.48 -9.32 16.91
C PHE A 60 10.83 -10.07 15.74
N SER A 61 9.56 -9.78 15.48
CA SER A 61 8.80 -10.33 14.35
C SER A 61 9.13 -9.57 13.07
N LYS A 62 9.40 -10.29 11.98
CA LYS A 62 9.94 -9.75 10.73
C LYS A 62 9.01 -10.07 9.58
N SER A 63 8.91 -9.17 8.62
CA SER A 63 8.26 -9.39 7.33
C SER A 63 9.31 -9.25 6.22
N PHE A 64 9.26 -10.13 5.23
CA PHE A 64 10.11 -10.10 4.05
C PHE A 64 9.27 -10.36 2.82
N ASN A 65 9.22 -9.39 1.92
CA ASN A 65 8.31 -9.44 0.78
C ASN A 65 9.06 -9.09 -0.52
N VAL A 66 8.66 -9.75 -1.60
CA VAL A 66 9.29 -9.64 -2.90
C VAL A 66 8.24 -9.52 -3.98
N TYR A 67 8.35 -8.50 -4.82
CA TYR A 67 7.33 -8.17 -5.83
C TYR A 67 7.93 -7.81 -7.18
N PHE A 68 7.19 -8.18 -8.23
CA PHE A 68 7.38 -7.63 -9.57
C PHE A 68 6.32 -6.57 -9.80
N MET A 69 6.74 -5.31 -9.94
CA MET A 69 5.83 -4.18 -10.11
C MET A 69 5.83 -3.72 -11.56
N PHE A 70 4.67 -3.79 -12.21
CA PHE A 70 4.47 -3.26 -13.57
C PHE A 70 3.83 -1.87 -13.50
N ASP A 71 4.37 -0.91 -14.23
CA ASP A 71 3.96 0.49 -14.17
C ASP A 71 2.93 0.85 -15.25
N PHE A 72 1.82 1.44 -14.82
CA PHE A 72 0.72 1.90 -15.68
C PHE A 72 0.51 3.42 -15.51
N PRO A 73 1.09 4.25 -16.39
CA PRO A 73 0.91 5.70 -16.34
C PRO A 73 -0.49 6.12 -16.79
N PHE A 74 -1.06 7.14 -16.13
CA PHE A 74 -2.37 7.67 -16.52
C PHE A 74 -2.27 8.54 -17.78
N LYS A 75 -3.09 8.25 -18.79
CA LYS A 75 -3.18 9.04 -20.03
C LYS A 75 -3.59 10.50 -19.78
N THR A 76 -4.41 10.75 -18.77
CA THR A 76 -4.91 12.10 -18.43
C THR A 76 -3.85 12.94 -17.70
N ASN A 77 -2.93 12.31 -16.98
CA ASN A 77 -1.88 13.02 -16.25
C ASN A 77 -0.59 12.18 -16.23
N PRO A 78 0.43 12.53 -17.05
CA PRO A 78 1.67 11.77 -17.16
C PRO A 78 2.54 11.80 -15.89
N LYS A 79 2.18 12.64 -14.91
CA LYS A 79 2.84 12.70 -13.59
C LYS A 79 2.33 11.64 -12.61
N LEU A 80 1.20 11.01 -12.89
CA LEU A 80 0.64 9.98 -12.03
C LEU A 80 0.79 8.63 -12.72
N SER A 81 1.19 7.62 -11.96
CA SER A 81 1.10 6.22 -12.39
C SER A 81 0.61 5.33 -11.25
N MET A 82 0.01 4.22 -11.63
CA MET A 82 -0.27 3.11 -10.72
C MET A 82 0.59 1.94 -11.13
N ALA A 83 1.12 1.23 -10.15
CA ALA A 83 1.78 -0.02 -10.42
C ALA A 83 1.17 -1.14 -9.61
N PHE A 84 1.12 -2.31 -10.21
CA PHE A 84 0.66 -3.52 -9.57
C PHE A 84 1.39 -4.71 -10.16
N GLY A 85 1.40 -5.80 -9.41
CA GLY A 85 1.91 -7.06 -9.93
C GLY A 85 1.98 -8.12 -8.86
N PRO A 86 2.42 -9.32 -9.20
CA PRO A 86 2.47 -10.43 -8.27
C PRO A 86 3.68 -10.32 -7.33
N GLY A 87 3.49 -10.79 -6.11
CA GLY A 87 4.57 -10.95 -5.14
C GLY A 87 4.31 -12.09 -4.17
N ILE A 88 5.35 -12.36 -3.39
CA ILE A 88 5.35 -13.31 -2.29
C ILE A 88 5.74 -12.56 -1.03
N ALA A 89 4.88 -12.65 -0.02
CA ALA A 89 5.16 -12.18 1.33
C ALA A 89 5.52 -13.36 2.22
N SER A 90 6.45 -13.12 3.14
CA SER A 90 6.88 -14.07 4.15
C SER A 90 6.94 -13.41 5.51
N ASP A 91 6.04 -13.83 6.38
CA ASP A 91 5.80 -13.24 7.66
C ASP A 91 6.27 -14.15 8.80
N HIS A 92 7.20 -13.65 9.62
CA HIS A 92 7.89 -14.41 10.66
C HIS A 92 7.60 -13.83 12.04
N MET A 93 6.68 -14.46 12.77
CA MET A 93 6.33 -14.04 14.12
C MET A 93 6.88 -15.00 15.18
N THR A 94 7.37 -14.42 16.27
CA THR A 94 7.95 -15.18 17.38
C THR A 94 7.11 -15.01 18.64
N PHE A 95 6.92 -16.14 19.33
CA PHE A 95 6.20 -16.25 20.58
C PHE A 95 7.10 -16.87 21.65
N SER A 96 6.83 -16.54 22.91
CA SER A 96 7.41 -17.24 24.06
C SER A 96 6.29 -17.88 24.86
N LYS A 97 6.55 -19.06 25.43
CA LYS A 97 5.58 -19.75 26.31
C LYS A 97 4.19 -19.90 25.69
N THR A 98 4.13 -19.99 24.35
CA THR A 98 2.89 -20.15 23.59
C THR A 98 3.10 -21.30 22.63
N HIS A 99 2.18 -22.27 22.68
CA HIS A 99 2.14 -23.33 21.70
C HIS A 99 1.23 -22.89 20.54
N VAL A 100 1.75 -23.04 19.33
CA VAL A 100 1.00 -22.77 18.10
C VAL A 100 0.72 -24.12 17.47
N GLY A 101 -0.55 -24.53 17.46
CA GLY A 101 -1.02 -25.83 16.99
C GLY A 101 -0.93 -26.02 15.48
N ILE A 102 0.22 -25.72 14.86
CA ILE A 102 0.45 -25.90 13.41
C ILE A 102 0.48 -27.39 13.04
N LYS A 103 0.93 -28.24 13.98
CA LYS A 103 1.05 -29.69 13.80
C LYS A 103 -0.15 -30.46 14.33
N ASP A 104 -1.09 -29.78 14.96
CA ASP A 104 -2.25 -30.43 15.57
C ASP A 104 -3.20 -30.89 14.46
N ASN A 105 -3.77 -32.08 14.60
CA ASN A 105 -4.73 -32.61 13.63
C ASN A 105 -6.13 -32.02 13.86
N THR A 106 -6.20 -30.69 13.87
CA THR A 106 -7.43 -29.92 14.10
C THR A 106 -7.69 -28.97 12.93
N PRO A 107 -8.97 -28.68 12.61
CA PRO A 107 -9.32 -27.82 11.49
C PRO A 107 -8.96 -26.33 11.71
N MET A 108 -8.61 -25.95 12.95
CA MET A 108 -8.22 -24.59 13.32
C MET A 108 -6.86 -24.62 14.03
N ILE A 109 -6.11 -23.53 13.87
CA ILE A 109 -4.86 -23.29 14.59
C ILE A 109 -5.20 -22.65 15.94
N TYR A 110 -4.84 -23.33 17.03
CA TYR A 110 -5.00 -22.82 18.37
C TYR A 110 -3.70 -22.21 18.89
N PHE A 111 -3.84 -21.13 19.66
CA PHE A 111 -2.77 -20.52 20.43
C PHE A 111 -3.03 -20.79 21.91
N THR A 112 -2.25 -21.69 22.51
CA THR A 112 -2.41 -22.03 23.92
C THR A 112 -1.27 -21.45 24.73
N ASN A 113 -1.62 -20.74 25.80
CA ASN A 113 -0.66 -20.24 26.76
C ASN A 113 -0.10 -21.44 27.55
N MET A 114 1.23 -21.59 27.51
CA MET A 114 1.94 -22.64 28.25
C MET A 114 2.92 -22.01 29.25
N SER A 115 2.56 -20.86 29.84
CA SER A 115 3.37 -20.16 30.85
C SER A 115 3.75 -21.05 32.03
N ASP A 116 2.84 -21.96 32.39
CA ASP A 116 2.93 -22.81 33.58
C ASP A 116 3.59 -24.17 33.26
N THR A 117 3.85 -24.44 31.97
CA THR A 117 4.47 -25.69 31.51
C THR A 117 5.86 -25.40 30.93
N ASN A 118 6.88 -26.15 31.34
CA ASN A 118 8.28 -25.86 30.97
C ASN A 118 8.66 -26.21 29.52
N ASN A 119 7.68 -26.55 28.67
CA ASN A 119 7.93 -27.24 27.40
C ASN A 119 8.05 -26.33 26.16
N PHE A 120 7.76 -25.02 26.26
CA PHE A 120 7.84 -24.11 25.11
C PHE A 120 8.54 -22.78 25.45
N LYS A 121 9.87 -22.73 25.29
CA LYS A 121 10.64 -21.49 25.53
C LYS A 121 10.45 -20.47 24.41
N LYS A 122 10.47 -20.92 23.15
CA LYS A 122 10.29 -20.10 21.95
C LYS A 122 9.59 -20.90 20.86
N THR A 123 8.55 -20.31 20.26
CA THR A 123 7.83 -20.86 19.12
C THR A 123 7.79 -19.82 18.02
N LYS A 124 7.99 -20.23 16.76
CA LYS A 124 7.95 -19.32 15.61
C LYS A 124 6.86 -19.76 14.65
N LEU A 125 6.00 -18.83 14.26
CA LEU A 125 5.03 -18.99 13.18
C LEU A 125 5.59 -18.29 11.95
N ALA A 126 5.76 -19.03 10.87
CA ALA A 126 6.14 -18.50 9.57
C ALA A 126 4.95 -18.69 8.62
N THR A 127 4.45 -17.59 8.06
CA THR A 127 3.31 -17.57 7.14
C THR A 127 3.79 -17.02 5.81
N VAL A 128 3.62 -17.78 4.74
CA VAL A 128 4.02 -17.38 3.39
C VAL A 128 2.77 -17.34 2.53
N TYR A 129 2.55 -16.24 1.81
CA TYR A 129 1.36 -16.04 0.99
C TYR A 129 1.68 -15.30 -0.30
N LEU A 130 0.81 -15.50 -1.28
CA LEU A 130 0.81 -14.73 -2.51
C LEU A 130 0.03 -13.44 -2.30
N GLU A 131 0.57 -12.36 -2.84
CA GLU A 131 0.02 -11.01 -2.70
C GLU A 131 0.14 -10.26 -4.04
N ALA A 132 -0.72 -9.24 -4.20
CA ALA A 132 -0.70 -8.38 -5.36
C ALA A 132 -0.77 -6.92 -4.88
N PRO A 133 0.38 -6.29 -4.55
CA PRO A 133 0.39 -4.93 -4.04
C PRO A 133 -0.03 -3.93 -5.11
N ILE A 134 -0.53 -2.78 -4.64
CA ILE A 134 -0.85 -1.64 -5.48
C ILE A 134 -0.02 -0.45 -5.00
N GLU A 135 0.71 0.16 -5.92
CA GLU A 135 1.56 1.30 -5.64
C GLU A 135 1.07 2.52 -6.40
N PHE A 136 0.83 3.60 -5.65
CA PHE A 136 0.51 4.90 -6.20
C PHE A 136 1.79 5.73 -6.34
N ARG A 137 2.03 6.21 -7.56
CA ARG A 137 3.26 6.92 -7.90
C ARG A 137 2.97 8.31 -8.41
N TYR A 138 3.78 9.25 -7.95
CA TYR A 138 3.81 10.62 -8.43
C TYR A 138 5.21 10.94 -8.96
N SER A 139 5.35 11.07 -10.28
CA SER A 139 6.57 11.52 -10.95
C SER A 139 6.53 13.03 -11.16
N ALA A 140 7.46 13.76 -10.54
CA ALA A 140 7.61 15.20 -10.76
C ALA A 140 8.05 15.49 -12.21
N ASP A 141 8.94 14.64 -12.73
CA ASP A 141 9.34 14.58 -14.13
C ASP A 141 8.87 13.23 -14.73
N PRO A 142 7.87 13.25 -15.63
CA PRO A 142 7.37 12.05 -16.29
C PRO A 142 8.47 11.29 -17.02
N LEU A 143 9.29 11.98 -17.83
CA LEU A 143 10.22 11.35 -18.78
C LEU A 143 11.33 10.57 -18.09
N THR A 144 11.81 11.07 -16.95
CA THR A 144 12.84 10.40 -16.15
C THR A 144 12.25 9.49 -15.06
N GLY A 145 10.95 9.61 -14.76
CA GLY A 145 10.27 8.86 -13.70
C GLY A 145 10.66 9.27 -12.28
N LYS A 146 11.43 10.36 -12.13
CA LYS A 146 11.82 10.88 -10.82
C LYS A 146 10.63 11.47 -10.09
N GLY A 147 10.43 11.06 -8.85
CA GLY A 147 9.38 11.60 -7.99
C GLY A 147 9.17 10.79 -6.72
N LEU A 148 7.99 10.96 -6.14
CA LEU A 148 7.56 10.32 -4.90
C LEU A 148 6.76 9.06 -5.23
N LYS A 149 7.03 7.98 -4.50
CA LYS A 149 6.40 6.67 -4.67
C LYS A 149 5.86 6.22 -3.32
N PHE A 150 4.60 5.81 -3.29
CA PHE A 150 3.96 5.32 -2.08
C PHE A 150 3.19 4.04 -2.40
N ALA A 151 3.54 2.96 -1.71
CA ALA A 151 2.87 1.67 -1.86
C ALA A 151 1.88 1.45 -0.71
N ILE A 152 0.74 0.84 -1.02
CA ILE A 152 -0.18 0.30 -0.02
C ILE A 152 -0.41 -1.16 -0.41
N GLY A 153 0.03 -2.06 0.46
CA GLY A 153 -0.04 -3.52 0.29
C GLY A 153 -0.16 -4.17 1.65
#